data_AF-A0A2V5RJF0-F1
#
_entry.id   AF-A0A2V5RJF0-F1
#
_cell.length_a   1.000
_cell.length_b   1.000
_cell.length_c   1.000
_cell.angle_alpha   90.00
_cell.angle_beta   90.00
_cell.angle_gamma   90.00
#
_symmetry.space_group_name_H-M   'P 1'
#
loop_
_entity.id
_entity.type
_entity.pdbx_description
1 polymer ?
#
loop_
_entity_poly.entity_id
_entity_poly.type
_entity_poly.pdbx_seq_one_letter_code
_entity_poly.pdbx_strand_id
1 'polypeptide(L)'
;MGFETRCAVSCVCAAKDNLGFRFGVIAGAALLIDYMLNVAVGISAGVGAALSAISGLQHYRLPFCLLVLIILTLVNLRGVKESGLTFVLPVIAFVACVGTALAIGIVRTLLSGGHPQPVQAPPPVPGATEAASAWILLRSFASGCTAMTGVEAVSNGVPLFKKPEVPRAQWTLTVIVAVLALFLLVLSFLAPAYKLHAMDEQKPGYQTMLSQLVAAAAGRGVFYYISIASIFIVLTFSAQTSFAGFPRVCRFLAEDRFLPSFFAERGRRLVFSGGIIALAILAGLLLIAFGGITDKLIPLFAIGAFSAFSLSQIGMVEHWRRKRGKHARTKLIVNAVGATLTSIALLVIIVAKFAEGAWVTLMIGPALVWLFWKTKHHYAWVGQQIGQKVKLKTTKLRPPIVVIPVQAWNRVAERALRLGMEMSDEIIALHVISEKEETKSLRETWAEKVDEPARAAKSAVPKLEIVESPYRQICEPILKFVRKLECEHKDRIIAVIIPELIEPHWYEKLLHNIHGATLRTLLFLQGDQRTVVITTPWYLREG
;
A
#
# COMPACT_ATOMS: atom_id res chain seq x y z
N MET A 1 23.20 -24.21 13.33
CA MET A 1 23.71 -23.10 12.50
C MET A 1 22.65 -22.56 11.50
N GLY A 2 21.35 -22.57 11.85
CA GLY A 2 20.25 -22.51 10.87
C GLY A 2 19.16 -21.45 11.07
N PHE A 3 19.28 -20.58 12.07
CA PHE A 3 18.32 -19.48 12.33
C PHE A 3 19.00 -18.10 12.33
N GLU A 4 20.20 -17.97 12.93
CA GLU A 4 20.98 -16.72 12.96
C GLU A 4 21.39 -16.19 11.57
N THR A 5 21.59 -17.07 10.59
CA THR A 5 21.96 -16.66 9.22
C THR A 5 20.81 -16.12 8.40
N ARG A 6 19.54 -16.35 8.80
CA ARG A 6 18.37 -15.80 8.09
C ARG A 6 18.07 -14.36 8.48
N CYS A 7 18.38 -13.98 9.72
CA CYS A 7 18.17 -12.63 10.22
C CYS A 7 19.20 -11.62 9.70
N ALA A 8 20.41 -12.04 9.34
CA ALA A 8 21.50 -11.12 8.98
C ALA A 8 21.34 -10.41 7.62
N VAL A 9 20.26 -10.66 6.87
CA VAL A 9 20.23 -10.36 5.43
C VAL A 9 19.25 -9.25 5.03
N SER A 10 18.20 -9.01 5.81
CA SER A 10 17.30 -7.87 5.58
C SER A 10 17.75 -6.68 6.43
N CYS A 11 17.78 -5.48 5.85
CA CYS A 11 18.17 -4.24 6.55
C CYS A 11 17.37 -4.04 7.86
N VAL A 12 16.09 -4.46 7.87
CA VAL A 12 15.21 -4.38 9.04
C VAL A 12 15.66 -5.33 10.15
N CYS A 13 15.99 -6.57 9.82
CA CYS A 13 16.46 -7.55 10.79
C CYS A 13 17.85 -7.18 11.33
N ALA A 14 18.76 -6.72 10.45
CA ALA A 14 20.06 -6.22 10.86
C ALA A 14 19.95 -5.04 11.84
N ALA A 15 19.02 -4.10 11.61
CA ALA A 15 18.76 -2.99 12.53
C ALA A 15 18.08 -3.46 13.83
N LYS A 16 17.04 -4.31 13.74
CA LYS A 16 16.30 -4.82 14.90
C LYS A 16 17.19 -5.64 15.85
N ASP A 17 17.99 -6.55 15.30
CA ASP A 17 18.77 -7.51 16.09
C ASP A 17 20.06 -6.89 16.67
N ASN A 18 20.67 -5.90 16.00
CA ASN A 18 21.92 -5.29 16.47
C ASN A 18 21.75 -3.95 17.20
N LEU A 19 20.79 -3.11 16.77
CA LEU A 19 20.57 -1.76 17.33
C LEU A 19 19.33 -1.70 18.23
N GLY A 20 18.48 -2.72 18.19
CA GLY A 20 17.28 -2.84 19.02
C GLY A 20 15.99 -2.45 18.30
N PHE A 21 14.89 -2.68 19.00
CA PHE A 21 13.54 -2.66 18.42
C PHE A 21 13.13 -1.30 17.82
N ARG A 22 13.56 -0.17 18.42
CA ARG A 22 13.26 1.18 17.91
C ARG A 22 13.90 1.42 16.53
N PHE A 23 15.13 0.97 16.34
CA PHE A 23 15.84 1.11 15.07
C PHE A 23 15.31 0.17 14.00
N GLY A 24 14.81 -1.02 14.39
CA GLY A 24 14.08 -1.91 13.48
C GLY A 24 12.83 -1.25 12.87
N VAL A 25 12.09 -0.46 13.65
CA VAL A 25 10.90 0.28 13.16
C VAL A 25 11.30 1.40 12.19
N ILE A 26 12.37 2.14 12.52
CA ILE A 26 12.89 3.20 11.63
C ILE A 26 13.37 2.60 10.31
N ALA A 27 14.10 1.47 10.36
CA ALA A 27 14.53 0.75 9.17
C ALA A 27 13.34 0.22 8.37
N GLY A 28 12.30 -0.31 9.03
CA GLY A 28 11.07 -0.74 8.37
C GLY A 28 10.33 0.41 7.68
N ALA A 29 10.23 1.56 8.33
CA ALA A 29 9.65 2.78 7.76
C ALA A 29 10.44 3.26 6.54
N ALA A 30 11.77 3.33 6.63
CA ALA A 30 12.64 3.71 5.53
C ALA A 30 12.48 2.78 4.32
N LEU A 31 12.38 1.46 4.56
CA LEU A 31 12.25 0.47 3.51
C LEU A 31 10.85 0.44 2.86
N LEU A 32 9.80 0.80 3.60
CA LEU A 32 8.46 1.03 3.01
C LEU A 32 8.44 2.28 2.12
N ILE A 33 9.11 3.34 2.53
CA ILE A 33 9.27 4.57 1.74
C ILE A 33 10.08 4.28 0.48
N ASP A 34 11.17 3.55 0.61
CA ASP A 34 12.02 3.11 -0.49
C ASP A 34 11.21 2.32 -1.54
N TYR A 35 10.46 1.29 -1.11
CA TYR A 35 9.63 0.52 -2.04
C TYR A 35 8.55 1.37 -2.72
N MET A 36 7.92 2.29 -1.99
CA MET A 36 6.94 3.22 -2.55
C MET A 36 7.56 4.12 -3.63
N LEU A 37 8.74 4.67 -3.35
CA LEU A 37 9.47 5.53 -4.27
C LEU A 37 10.01 4.75 -5.47
N ASN A 38 10.49 3.52 -5.29
CA ASN A 38 10.93 2.66 -6.39
C ASN A 38 9.78 2.37 -7.38
N VAL A 39 8.55 2.17 -6.91
CA VAL A 39 7.38 2.03 -7.82
C VAL A 39 7.16 3.33 -8.61
N ALA A 40 7.13 4.48 -7.93
CA ALA A 40 6.88 5.76 -8.59
C ALA A 40 8.00 6.13 -9.59
N VAL A 41 9.27 5.96 -9.20
CA VAL A 41 10.45 6.22 -10.04
C VAL A 41 10.52 5.24 -11.20
N GLY A 42 10.36 3.93 -10.97
CA GLY A 42 10.42 2.92 -12.02
C GLY A 42 9.35 3.11 -13.10
N ILE A 43 8.09 3.35 -12.69
CA ILE A 43 6.99 3.59 -13.63
C ILE A 43 7.19 4.91 -14.38
N SER A 44 7.53 6.01 -13.69
CA SER A 44 7.75 7.31 -14.34
C SER A 44 8.92 7.25 -15.33
N ALA A 45 10.04 6.64 -14.95
CA ALA A 45 11.23 6.52 -15.80
C ALA A 45 10.94 5.62 -17.02
N GLY A 46 10.23 4.52 -16.81
CA GLY A 46 9.78 3.64 -17.88
C GLY A 46 8.92 4.39 -18.89
N VAL A 47 7.83 5.02 -18.42
CA VAL A 47 6.94 5.82 -19.26
C VAL A 47 7.69 6.97 -19.95
N GLY A 48 8.61 7.64 -19.27
CA GLY A 48 9.49 8.67 -19.85
C GLY A 48 10.35 8.14 -21.01
N ALA A 49 10.88 6.92 -20.90
CA ALA A 49 11.60 6.26 -21.99
C ALA A 49 10.67 5.95 -23.18
N ALA A 50 9.47 5.42 -22.93
CA ALA A 50 8.49 5.14 -24.00
C ALA A 50 8.04 6.43 -24.73
N LEU A 51 7.79 7.50 -23.97
CA LEU A 51 7.40 8.81 -24.52
C LEU A 51 8.54 9.52 -25.27
N SER A 52 9.80 9.09 -25.09
CA SER A 52 10.93 9.57 -25.91
C SER A 52 10.80 9.11 -27.37
N ALA A 53 10.16 7.97 -27.63
CA ALA A 53 9.89 7.48 -28.97
C ALA A 53 8.65 8.12 -29.63
N ILE A 54 7.69 8.61 -28.83
CA ILE A 54 6.41 9.17 -29.31
C ILE A 54 6.17 10.54 -28.67
N SER A 55 6.75 11.58 -29.27
CA SER A 55 6.74 12.95 -28.73
C SER A 55 5.33 13.56 -28.58
N GLY A 56 4.36 13.17 -29.40
CA GLY A 56 2.98 13.68 -29.33
C GLY A 56 2.22 13.29 -28.05
N LEU A 57 2.63 12.21 -27.38
CA LEU A 57 1.95 11.67 -26.20
C LEU A 57 2.48 12.22 -24.87
N GLN A 58 3.45 13.14 -24.89
CA GLN A 58 4.12 13.65 -23.69
C GLN A 58 3.15 14.31 -22.69
N HIS A 59 2.08 14.94 -23.19
CA HIS A 59 1.01 15.54 -22.37
C HIS A 59 0.24 14.52 -21.52
N TYR A 60 0.20 13.25 -21.93
CA TYR A 60 -0.52 12.17 -21.25
C TYR A 60 0.37 11.34 -20.31
N ARG A 61 1.56 11.84 -19.93
CA ARG A 61 2.51 11.14 -19.05
C ARG A 61 1.87 10.60 -17.78
N LEU A 62 1.22 11.46 -17.00
CA LEU A 62 0.60 11.07 -15.74
C LEU A 62 -0.49 9.98 -15.95
N PRO A 63 -1.44 10.13 -16.89
CA PRO A 63 -2.37 9.06 -17.24
C PRO A 63 -1.70 7.72 -17.59
N PHE A 64 -0.61 7.73 -18.37
CA PHE A 64 0.13 6.50 -18.68
C PHE A 64 0.79 5.88 -17.45
N CYS A 65 1.41 6.70 -16.58
CA CYS A 65 1.98 6.21 -15.33
C CYS A 65 0.91 5.55 -14.44
N LEU A 66 -0.26 6.17 -14.30
CA LEU A 66 -1.37 5.62 -13.51
C LEU A 66 -1.95 4.36 -14.15
N LEU A 67 -2.07 4.31 -15.47
CA LEU A 67 -2.50 3.12 -16.21
C LEU A 67 -1.55 1.94 -15.94
N VAL A 68 -0.24 2.17 -16.08
CA VAL A 68 0.79 1.16 -15.81
C VAL A 68 0.72 0.71 -14.35
N LEU A 69 0.57 1.63 -13.41
CA LEU A 69 0.42 1.32 -11.98
C LEU A 69 -0.81 0.42 -11.73
N ILE A 70 -1.95 0.73 -12.34
CA ILE A 70 -3.18 -0.06 -12.23
C ILE A 70 -2.96 -1.46 -12.79
N ILE A 71 -2.35 -1.59 -13.97
CA ILE A 71 -2.05 -2.89 -14.60
C ILE A 71 -1.17 -3.73 -13.68
N LEU A 72 -0.06 -3.18 -13.18
CA LEU A 72 0.83 -3.90 -12.26
C LEU A 72 0.13 -4.29 -10.96
N THR A 73 -0.72 -3.41 -10.42
CA THR A 73 -1.52 -3.69 -9.23
C THR A 73 -2.48 -4.86 -9.46
N LEU A 74 -3.19 -4.87 -10.60
CA LEU A 74 -4.11 -5.95 -10.96
C LEU A 74 -3.38 -7.28 -11.17
N VAL A 75 -2.21 -7.27 -11.80
CA VAL A 75 -1.36 -8.46 -11.98
C VAL A 75 -0.96 -9.02 -10.60
N ASN A 76 -0.50 -8.17 -9.68
CA ASN A 76 -0.08 -8.61 -8.35
C ASN A 76 -1.25 -9.07 -7.47
N LEU A 77 -2.42 -8.42 -7.55
CA LEU A 77 -3.63 -8.87 -6.86
C LEU A 77 -4.15 -10.20 -7.42
N ARG A 78 -3.95 -10.48 -8.71
CA ARG A 78 -4.32 -11.75 -9.30
C ARG A 78 -3.47 -12.91 -8.80
N GLY A 79 -2.31 -12.66 -8.19
CA GLY A 79 -1.45 -13.70 -7.62
C GLY A 79 -0.91 -14.63 -8.71
N VAL A 80 -0.40 -14.07 -9.80
CA VAL A 80 0.19 -14.86 -10.89
C VAL A 80 1.39 -15.62 -10.34
N LYS A 81 1.40 -16.97 -10.46
CA LYS A 81 2.58 -17.77 -10.15
C LYS A 81 3.69 -17.33 -11.12
N GLU A 82 4.73 -16.72 -10.57
CA GLU A 82 5.84 -16.17 -11.35
C GLU A 82 6.58 -17.31 -12.07
N SER A 83 6.37 -17.45 -13.38
CA SER A 83 7.31 -18.16 -14.23
C SER A 83 8.54 -17.27 -14.36
N GLY A 84 9.61 -17.57 -13.62
CA GLY A 84 10.85 -16.77 -13.63
C GLY A 84 11.40 -16.51 -15.05
N LEU A 85 11.08 -17.36 -16.02
CA LEU A 85 11.42 -17.17 -17.44
C LEU A 85 10.81 -15.90 -18.06
N THR A 86 9.58 -15.54 -17.69
CA THR A 86 8.88 -14.35 -18.21
C THR A 86 9.55 -13.04 -17.78
N PHE A 87 10.26 -13.04 -16.65
CA PHE A 87 10.97 -11.86 -16.13
C PHE A 87 12.43 -11.75 -16.60
N VAL A 88 13.06 -12.87 -16.97
CA VAL A 88 14.45 -12.87 -17.44
C VAL A 88 14.57 -12.28 -18.86
N LEU A 89 13.59 -12.57 -19.72
CA LEU A 89 13.63 -12.15 -21.13
C LEU A 89 13.78 -10.62 -21.31
N PRO A 90 12.98 -9.75 -20.64
CA PRO A 90 13.15 -8.31 -20.79
C PRO A 90 14.50 -7.79 -20.30
N VAL A 91 15.05 -8.37 -19.22
CA VAL A 91 16.35 -7.96 -18.67
C VAL A 91 17.47 -8.29 -19.65
N ILE A 92 17.48 -9.51 -20.21
CA ILE A 92 18.47 -9.89 -21.23
C ILE A 92 18.34 -9.00 -22.47
N ALA A 93 17.11 -8.73 -22.93
CA ALA A 93 16.87 -7.86 -24.07
C ALA A 93 17.41 -6.44 -23.82
N PHE A 94 17.18 -5.87 -22.63
CA PHE A 94 17.70 -4.57 -22.23
C PHE A 94 19.23 -4.54 -22.23
N VAL A 95 19.88 -5.50 -21.56
CA VAL A 95 21.35 -5.58 -21.49
C VAL A 95 21.95 -5.75 -22.88
N ALA A 96 21.35 -6.59 -23.73
CA ALA A 96 21.80 -6.79 -25.10
C ALA A 96 21.62 -5.51 -25.95
N CYS A 97 20.44 -4.90 -25.95
CA CYS A 97 20.17 -3.70 -26.77
C CYS A 97 21.04 -2.51 -26.36
N VAL A 98 21.11 -2.19 -25.06
CA VAL A 98 21.93 -1.09 -24.57
C VAL A 98 23.42 -1.41 -24.76
N GLY A 99 23.84 -2.64 -24.47
CA GLY A 99 25.22 -3.09 -24.69
C GLY A 99 25.65 -2.97 -26.15
N THR A 100 24.79 -3.38 -27.10
CA THR A 100 25.05 -3.22 -28.54
C THR A 100 25.09 -1.74 -28.95
N ALA A 101 24.17 -0.91 -28.46
CA ALA A 101 24.19 0.53 -28.74
C ALA A 101 25.46 1.22 -28.23
N LEU A 102 25.90 0.87 -27.01
CA LEU A 102 27.15 1.33 -26.43
C LEU A 102 28.37 0.86 -27.24
N ALA A 103 28.40 -0.41 -27.67
CA ALA A 103 29.47 -0.96 -28.48
C ALA A 103 29.57 -0.28 -29.86
N ILE A 104 28.43 -0.10 -30.55
CA ILE A 104 28.36 0.65 -31.81
C ILE A 104 28.85 2.08 -31.60
N GLY A 105 28.42 2.72 -30.50
CA GLY A 105 28.86 4.06 -30.11
C GLY A 105 30.37 4.15 -29.99
N ILE A 106 31.01 3.24 -29.24
CA ILE A 106 32.48 3.18 -29.07
C ILE A 106 33.18 2.99 -30.41
N VAL A 107 32.78 1.97 -31.18
CA VAL A 107 33.44 1.62 -32.45
C VAL A 107 33.41 2.82 -33.40
N ARG A 108 32.26 3.50 -33.54
CA ARG A 108 32.15 4.69 -34.38
C ARG A 108 32.98 5.88 -33.87
N THR A 109 33.04 6.09 -32.56
CA THR A 109 33.88 7.14 -31.97
C THR A 109 35.36 6.88 -32.26
N LEU A 110 35.83 5.63 -32.11
CA LEU A 110 37.21 5.26 -32.38
C LEU A 110 37.56 5.39 -33.87
N LEU A 111 36.67 4.93 -34.76
CA LEU A 111 36.86 5.04 -36.22
C LEU A 111 36.84 6.49 -36.70
N SER A 112 36.13 7.38 -36.02
CA SER A 112 36.00 8.80 -36.39
C SER A 112 36.99 9.72 -35.67
N GLY A 113 38.05 9.16 -35.07
CA GLY A 113 39.08 9.94 -34.37
C GLY A 113 38.56 10.74 -33.16
N GLY A 114 37.47 10.30 -32.52
CA GLY A 114 36.87 10.95 -31.36
C GLY A 114 35.63 11.82 -31.66
N HIS A 115 35.34 12.10 -32.94
CA HIS A 115 34.20 12.94 -33.35
C HIS A 115 33.24 12.16 -34.25
N PRO A 116 32.46 11.22 -33.70
CA PRO A 116 31.52 10.43 -34.48
C PRO A 116 30.44 11.31 -35.10
N GLN A 117 30.10 11.07 -36.37
CA GLN A 117 28.88 11.63 -36.93
C GLN A 117 27.67 10.80 -36.47
N PRO A 118 26.73 11.39 -35.74
CA PRO A 118 25.55 10.68 -35.28
C PRO A 118 24.64 10.33 -36.46
N VAL A 119 24.02 9.14 -36.43
CA VAL A 119 23.01 8.75 -37.44
C VAL A 119 21.82 9.71 -37.40
N GLN A 120 21.43 10.12 -36.19
CA GLN A 120 20.49 11.20 -35.96
C GLN A 120 21.10 12.19 -34.99
N ALA A 121 21.19 13.45 -35.41
CA ALA A 121 21.70 14.53 -34.56
C ALA A 121 20.88 14.60 -33.26
N PRO A 122 21.52 14.54 -32.08
CA PRO A 122 20.87 14.81 -30.83
C PRO A 122 20.31 16.23 -30.81
N PRO A 123 19.31 16.51 -29.96
CA PRO A 123 18.82 17.85 -29.75
C PRO A 123 19.95 18.85 -29.41
N PRO A 124 19.83 20.13 -29.80
CA PRO A 124 20.86 21.11 -29.58
C PRO A 124 21.07 21.36 -28.07
N VAL A 125 22.33 21.27 -27.65
CA VAL A 125 22.74 21.58 -26.28
C VAL A 125 22.64 23.09 -26.08
N PRO A 126 21.91 23.59 -25.07
CA PRO A 126 21.95 25.00 -24.70
C PRO A 126 23.39 25.43 -24.36
N GLY A 127 23.79 26.64 -24.75
CA GLY A 127 25.12 27.17 -24.41
C GLY A 127 25.37 27.14 -22.90
N ALA A 128 26.61 26.87 -22.48
CA ALA A 128 26.98 26.87 -21.07
C ALA A 128 26.73 28.26 -20.47
N THR A 129 25.83 28.34 -19.48
CA THR A 129 25.42 29.60 -18.86
C THR A 129 26.27 29.96 -17.65
N GLU A 130 26.94 28.99 -17.03
CA GLU A 130 27.70 29.15 -15.79
C GLU A 130 28.98 28.29 -15.80
N ALA A 131 30.01 28.76 -15.10
CA ALA A 131 31.22 27.98 -14.84
C ALA A 131 30.93 26.82 -13.88
N ALA A 132 31.66 25.71 -14.03
CA ALA A 132 31.54 24.57 -13.12
C ALA A 132 31.93 25.00 -11.69
N SER A 133 30.94 25.06 -10.80
CA SER A 133 31.13 25.36 -9.39
C SER A 133 31.26 24.09 -8.55
N ALA A 134 31.90 24.18 -7.39
CA ALA A 134 31.93 23.08 -6.41
C ALA A 134 30.51 22.60 -6.04
N TRP A 135 29.54 23.51 -6.04
CA TRP A 135 28.12 23.18 -5.82
C TRP A 135 27.52 22.34 -6.95
N ILE A 136 27.83 22.65 -8.22
CA ILE A 136 27.38 21.83 -9.36
C ILE A 136 27.98 20.43 -9.28
N LEU A 137 29.28 20.30 -8.99
CA LEU A 137 29.91 19.00 -8.80
C LEU A 137 29.24 18.18 -7.69
N LEU A 138 28.92 18.83 -6.57
CA LEU A 138 28.22 18.20 -5.45
C LEU A 138 26.81 17.73 -5.84
N ARG A 139 26.07 18.55 -6.59
CA ARG A 139 24.72 18.25 -7.08
C ARG A 139 24.72 17.13 -8.13
N SER A 140 25.73 17.10 -9.01
CA SER A 140 25.96 16.02 -9.96
C SER A 140 26.32 14.72 -9.25
N PHE A 141 27.18 14.76 -8.22
CA PHE A 141 27.51 13.62 -7.38
C PHE A 141 26.26 13.06 -6.68
N ALA A 142 25.47 13.92 -6.02
CA ALA A 142 24.22 13.53 -5.35
C ALA A 142 23.23 12.85 -6.31
N SER A 143 23.12 13.36 -7.55
CA SER A 143 22.24 12.77 -8.58
C SER A 143 22.81 11.46 -9.13
N GLY A 144 24.14 11.34 -9.26
CA GLY A 144 24.81 10.13 -9.74
C GLY A 144 24.78 8.97 -8.74
N CYS A 145 24.78 9.27 -7.44
CA CYS A 145 24.67 8.28 -6.38
C CYS A 145 23.41 7.39 -6.50
N THR A 146 22.33 7.90 -7.11
CA THR A 146 21.10 7.12 -7.29
C THR A 146 21.25 5.98 -8.27
N ALA A 147 22.23 6.02 -9.19
CA ALA A 147 22.48 4.92 -10.11
C ALA A 147 22.90 3.62 -9.39
N MET A 148 23.42 3.72 -8.16
CA MET A 148 23.81 2.56 -7.34
C MET A 148 22.66 1.96 -6.52
N THR A 149 21.47 2.56 -6.54
CA THR A 149 20.28 2.02 -5.86
C THR A 149 19.83 0.71 -6.50
N GLY A 150 19.08 -0.12 -5.77
CA GLY A 150 18.61 -1.42 -6.25
C GLY A 150 19.57 -2.59 -6.02
N VAL A 151 20.84 -2.35 -5.65
CA VAL A 151 21.73 -3.42 -5.11
C VAL A 151 21.15 -4.06 -3.84
N GLU A 152 20.30 -3.34 -3.13
CA GLU A 152 19.56 -3.81 -1.95
C GLU A 152 18.52 -4.87 -2.26
N ALA A 153 18.02 -4.93 -3.50
CA ALA A 153 17.06 -5.96 -3.89
C ALA A 153 17.70 -7.35 -3.80
N VAL A 154 18.99 -7.46 -4.17
CA VAL A 154 19.74 -8.71 -4.07
C VAL A 154 20.03 -9.06 -2.62
N SER A 155 20.39 -8.08 -1.78
CA SER A 155 20.64 -8.33 -0.35
C SER A 155 19.35 -8.74 0.36
N ASN A 156 18.21 -8.08 0.12
CA ASN A 156 16.93 -8.49 0.69
C ASN A 156 16.45 -9.85 0.14
N GLY A 157 16.95 -10.27 -1.02
CA GLY A 157 16.57 -11.48 -1.73
C GLY A 157 17.42 -12.72 -1.44
N VAL A 158 18.49 -12.66 -0.63
CA VAL A 158 19.39 -13.82 -0.41
C VAL A 158 18.67 -15.11 0.00
N PRO A 159 17.63 -15.10 0.87
CA PRO A 159 16.92 -16.33 1.25
C PRO A 159 16.18 -17.02 0.10
N LEU A 160 16.00 -16.34 -1.03
CA LEU A 160 15.34 -16.88 -2.23
C LEU A 160 16.32 -17.62 -3.15
N PHE A 161 17.64 -17.46 -2.96
CA PHE A 161 18.63 -18.14 -3.79
C PHE A 161 18.68 -19.64 -3.50
N LYS A 162 18.91 -20.45 -4.54
CA LYS A 162 19.14 -21.88 -4.37
C LYS A 162 20.44 -22.09 -3.56
N LYS A 163 20.48 -23.09 -2.68
CA LYS A 163 21.67 -23.40 -1.87
C LYS A 163 22.88 -23.82 -2.73
N PRO A 164 24.11 -23.33 -2.44
CA PRO A 164 24.47 -22.44 -1.35
C PRO A 164 24.04 -20.98 -1.61
N GLU A 165 23.30 -20.38 -0.66
CA GLU A 165 22.63 -19.08 -0.82
C GLU A 165 23.64 -17.92 -0.96
N VAL A 166 24.58 -17.81 -0.01
CA VAL A 166 25.51 -16.67 0.08
C VAL A 166 26.44 -16.56 -1.14
N PRO A 167 27.15 -17.62 -1.60
CA PRO A 167 28.05 -17.51 -2.74
C PRO A 167 27.32 -17.13 -4.02
N ARG A 168 26.10 -17.63 -4.23
CA ARG A 168 25.30 -17.31 -5.41
C ARG A 168 24.80 -15.87 -5.38
N ALA A 169 24.35 -15.38 -4.23
CA ALA A 169 23.97 -13.99 -4.08
C ALA A 169 25.16 -13.04 -4.32
N GLN A 170 26.35 -13.37 -3.78
CA GLN A 170 27.57 -12.60 -4.00
C GLN A 170 27.94 -12.53 -5.49
N TRP A 171 27.95 -13.66 -6.18
CA TRP A 171 28.29 -13.70 -7.61
C TRP A 171 27.30 -12.90 -8.45
N THR A 172 26.01 -13.03 -8.15
CA THR A 172 24.94 -12.26 -8.81
C THR A 172 25.12 -10.77 -8.60
N LEU A 173 25.39 -10.34 -7.36
CA LEU A 173 25.65 -8.94 -7.04
C LEU A 173 26.88 -8.40 -7.78
N THR A 174 27.98 -9.16 -7.82
CA THR A 174 29.20 -8.77 -8.54
C THR A 174 28.93 -8.55 -10.02
N VAL A 175 28.19 -9.45 -10.68
CA VAL A 175 27.85 -9.31 -12.10
C VAL A 175 27.00 -8.06 -12.35
N ILE A 176 25.97 -7.82 -11.53
CA ILE A 176 25.11 -6.64 -11.66
C ILE A 176 25.93 -5.35 -11.51
N VAL A 177 26.78 -5.26 -10.47
CA VAL A 177 27.62 -4.08 -10.22
C VAL A 177 28.64 -3.89 -11.35
N ALA A 178 29.26 -4.96 -11.87
CA ALA A 178 30.22 -4.88 -12.96
C ALA A 178 29.57 -4.40 -14.27
N VAL A 179 28.39 -4.92 -14.62
CA VAL A 179 27.63 -4.49 -15.81
C VAL A 179 27.20 -3.03 -15.68
N LEU A 180 26.67 -2.64 -14.51
CA LEU A 180 26.28 -1.26 -14.23
C LEU A 180 27.49 -0.30 -14.35
N ALA A 181 28.61 -0.62 -13.73
CA ALA A 181 29.83 0.18 -13.79
C ALA A 181 30.34 0.32 -15.22
N LEU A 182 30.35 -0.77 -15.99
CA LEU A 182 30.72 -0.76 -17.40
C LEU A 182 29.79 0.17 -18.21
N PHE A 183 28.48 0.05 -18.05
CA PHE A 183 27.51 0.88 -18.78
C PHE A 183 27.67 2.36 -18.44
N LEU A 184 27.82 2.71 -17.15
CA LEU A 184 28.03 4.08 -16.72
C LEU A 184 29.34 4.68 -17.24
N LEU A 185 30.44 3.91 -17.22
CA LEU A 185 31.73 4.35 -17.75
C LEU A 185 31.64 4.62 -19.26
N VAL A 186 31.06 3.70 -20.02
CA VAL A 186 30.92 3.86 -21.47
C VAL A 186 29.98 5.01 -21.81
N LEU A 187 28.84 5.14 -21.11
CA LEU A 187 27.93 6.26 -21.33
C LEU A 187 28.61 7.60 -21.02
N SER A 188 29.42 7.68 -19.96
CA SER A 188 30.18 8.88 -19.59
C SER A 188 31.23 9.24 -20.65
N PHE A 189 31.82 8.25 -21.31
CA PHE A 189 32.74 8.46 -22.43
C PHE A 189 32.01 8.91 -23.71
N LEU A 190 30.85 8.33 -24.01
CA LEU A 190 30.09 8.63 -25.23
C LEU A 190 29.28 9.93 -25.15
N ALA A 191 28.86 10.36 -23.96
CA ALA A 191 28.03 11.55 -23.81
C ALA A 191 28.70 12.82 -24.36
N PRO A 192 29.97 13.14 -24.05
CA PRO A 192 30.67 14.26 -24.68
C PRO A 192 30.90 14.05 -26.19
N ALA A 193 31.27 12.83 -26.61
CA ALA A 193 31.60 12.52 -28.01
C ALA A 193 30.41 12.74 -28.96
N TYR A 194 29.21 12.33 -28.54
CA TYR A 194 27.96 12.51 -29.29
C TYR A 194 27.20 13.78 -28.91
N LYS A 195 27.68 14.59 -27.95
CA LYS A 195 26.99 15.76 -27.40
C LYS A 195 25.61 15.43 -26.81
N LEU A 196 25.51 14.28 -26.13
CA LEU A 196 24.30 13.87 -25.41
C LEU A 196 24.13 14.72 -24.15
N HIS A 197 22.90 15.14 -23.85
CA HIS A 197 22.62 15.92 -22.66
C HIS A 197 21.29 15.54 -22.01
N ALA A 198 21.18 15.74 -20.70
CA ALA A 198 19.91 15.62 -20.00
C ALA A 198 18.96 16.72 -20.49
N MET A 199 17.72 16.34 -20.83
CA MET A 199 16.67 17.28 -21.23
C MET A 199 15.71 17.53 -20.08
N ASP A 200 15.12 18.71 -20.05
CA ASP A 200 14.05 19.03 -19.11
C ASP A 200 12.81 18.20 -19.45
N GLU A 201 12.45 17.31 -18.55
CA GLU A 201 11.28 16.45 -18.63
C GLU A 201 9.96 17.20 -18.86
N GLN A 202 9.88 18.49 -18.54
CA GLN A 202 8.67 19.28 -18.67
C GLN A 202 8.53 19.92 -20.06
N LYS A 203 9.60 19.96 -20.85
CA LYS A 203 9.61 20.62 -22.17
C LYS A 203 9.17 19.66 -23.28
N PRO A 204 8.47 20.17 -24.31
CA PRO A 204 8.10 19.36 -25.47
C PRO A 204 9.36 18.86 -26.20
N GLY A 205 9.29 17.63 -26.68
CA GLY A 205 10.42 16.99 -27.36
C GLY A 205 11.42 16.32 -26.42
N TYR A 206 11.06 16.13 -25.14
CA TYR A 206 11.87 15.41 -24.16
C TYR A 206 12.32 14.04 -24.69
N GLN A 207 13.60 13.74 -24.50
CA GLN A 207 14.21 12.43 -24.77
C GLN A 207 15.16 12.07 -23.64
N THR A 208 15.03 10.84 -23.13
CA THR A 208 15.99 10.28 -22.18
C THR A 208 17.38 10.18 -22.80
N MET A 209 18.45 10.23 -21.98
CA MET A 209 19.82 10.08 -22.49
C MET A 209 20.05 8.74 -23.19
N LEU A 210 19.44 7.66 -22.72
CA LEU A 210 19.50 6.35 -23.40
C LEU A 210 18.81 6.39 -24.76
N SER A 211 17.66 7.07 -24.87
CA SER A 211 16.98 7.27 -26.15
C SER A 211 17.84 8.06 -27.13
N GLN A 212 18.47 9.15 -26.67
CA GLN A 212 19.39 9.93 -27.51
C GLN A 212 20.60 9.10 -27.95
N LEU A 213 21.19 8.30 -27.06
CA LEU A 213 22.31 7.41 -27.38
C LEU A 213 21.94 6.42 -28.47
N VAL A 214 20.83 5.70 -28.32
CA VAL A 214 20.41 4.66 -29.29
C VAL A 214 20.10 5.31 -30.64
N ALA A 215 19.42 6.46 -30.65
CA ALA A 215 19.15 7.22 -31.86
C ALA A 215 20.44 7.73 -32.54
N ALA A 216 21.41 8.22 -31.77
CA ALA A 216 22.68 8.71 -32.30
C ALA A 216 23.55 7.58 -32.85
N ALA A 217 23.59 6.44 -32.17
CA ALA A 217 24.43 5.29 -32.54
C ALA A 217 23.87 4.48 -33.71
N ALA A 218 22.54 4.24 -33.73
CA ALA A 218 21.90 3.30 -34.66
C ALA A 218 20.76 3.90 -35.49
N GLY A 219 20.32 5.13 -35.20
CA GLY A 219 19.17 5.77 -35.85
C GLY A 219 17.82 5.27 -35.33
N ARG A 220 16.71 5.90 -35.75
CA ARG A 220 15.33 5.51 -35.39
C ARG A 220 14.80 4.37 -36.28
N GLY A 221 15.47 3.23 -36.25
CA GLY A 221 15.03 2.01 -36.93
C GLY A 221 14.34 1.01 -36.01
N VAL A 222 14.15 -0.22 -36.49
CA VAL A 222 13.58 -1.33 -35.70
C VAL A 222 14.35 -1.55 -34.39
N PHE A 223 15.69 -1.47 -34.44
CA PHE A 223 16.55 -1.61 -33.27
C PHE A 223 16.26 -0.55 -32.18
N TYR A 224 15.95 0.69 -32.57
CA TYR A 224 15.61 1.75 -31.63
C TYR A 224 14.31 1.44 -30.88
N TYR A 225 13.25 1.02 -31.59
CA TYR A 225 11.98 0.70 -30.96
C TYR A 225 12.07 -0.53 -30.05
N ILE A 226 12.83 -1.56 -30.44
CA ILE A 226 13.11 -2.72 -29.59
C ILE A 226 13.87 -2.28 -28.32
N SER A 227 14.87 -1.42 -28.47
CA SER A 227 15.65 -0.90 -27.35
C SER A 227 14.77 -0.11 -26.38
N ILE A 228 13.98 0.84 -26.87
CA ILE A 228 13.06 1.64 -26.04
C ILE A 228 12.01 0.76 -25.36
N ALA A 229 11.43 -0.22 -26.07
CA ALA A 229 10.49 -1.16 -25.48
C ALA A 229 11.15 -1.98 -24.34
N SER A 230 12.38 -2.46 -24.54
CA SER A 230 13.13 -3.19 -23.49
C SER A 230 13.40 -2.32 -22.26
N ILE A 231 13.77 -1.04 -22.46
CA ILE A 231 14.00 -0.07 -21.38
C ILE A 231 12.69 0.20 -20.62
N PHE A 232 11.60 0.46 -21.36
CA PHE A 232 10.27 0.67 -20.76
C PHE A 232 9.83 -0.51 -19.90
N ILE A 233 9.95 -1.74 -20.43
CA ILE A 233 9.53 -2.95 -19.71
C ILE A 233 10.38 -3.17 -18.48
N VAL A 234 11.72 -3.09 -18.58
CA VAL A 234 12.61 -3.34 -17.43
C VAL A 234 12.42 -2.30 -16.33
N LEU A 235 12.32 -1.01 -16.68
CA LEU A 235 12.08 0.05 -15.69
C LEU A 235 10.70 -0.07 -15.04
N THR A 236 9.67 -0.41 -15.81
CA THR A 236 8.33 -0.65 -15.26
C THR A 236 8.30 -1.90 -14.38
N PHE A 237 9.00 -2.96 -14.79
CA PHE A 237 9.08 -4.22 -14.03
C PHE A 237 9.95 -4.09 -12.79
N SER A 238 10.81 -3.07 -12.66
CA SER A 238 11.54 -2.83 -11.40
C SER A 238 10.56 -2.64 -10.24
N ALA A 239 9.38 -2.05 -10.48
CA ALA A 239 8.30 -1.88 -9.50
C ALA A 239 7.77 -3.22 -8.96
N GLN A 240 7.90 -4.33 -9.71
CA GLN A 240 7.50 -5.67 -9.26
C GLN A 240 8.25 -6.08 -7.98
N THR A 241 9.52 -5.68 -7.85
CA THR A 241 10.31 -5.96 -6.65
C THR A 241 9.67 -5.34 -5.41
N SER A 242 9.14 -4.12 -5.52
CA SER A 242 8.39 -3.43 -4.47
C SER A 242 7.02 -4.07 -4.23
N PHE A 243 6.29 -4.47 -5.26
CA PHE A 243 5.01 -5.17 -5.10
C PHE A 243 5.17 -6.52 -4.39
N ALA A 244 6.31 -7.18 -4.55
CA ALA A 244 6.65 -8.38 -3.79
C ALA A 244 7.20 -8.06 -2.38
N GLY A 245 7.98 -6.99 -2.23
CA GLY A 245 8.70 -6.62 -1.01
C GLY A 245 7.83 -5.91 0.03
N PHE A 246 7.10 -4.87 -0.37
CA PHE A 246 6.32 -3.99 0.52
C PHE A 246 5.30 -4.76 1.37
N PRO A 247 4.47 -5.68 0.82
CA PRO A 247 3.49 -6.39 1.64
C PRO A 247 4.14 -7.31 2.67
N ARG A 248 5.34 -7.84 2.41
CA ARG A 248 6.10 -8.64 3.38
C ARG A 248 6.60 -7.80 4.56
N VAL A 249 7.03 -6.56 4.30
CA VAL A 249 7.44 -5.63 5.36
C VAL A 249 6.23 -5.16 6.16
N CYS A 250 5.11 -4.85 5.51
CA CYS A 250 3.85 -4.52 6.20
C CYS A 250 3.41 -5.66 7.12
N ARG A 251 3.47 -6.90 6.65
CA ARG A 251 3.17 -8.08 7.45
C ARG A 251 4.07 -8.17 8.69
N PHE A 252 5.39 -8.02 8.51
CA PHE A 252 6.35 -8.06 9.62
C PHE A 252 6.05 -7.01 10.69
N LEU A 253 5.73 -5.78 10.28
CA LEU A 253 5.34 -4.70 11.20
C LEU A 253 3.97 -4.93 11.85
N ALA A 254 3.02 -5.52 11.12
CA ALA A 254 1.69 -5.84 11.64
C ALA A 254 1.72 -6.98 12.67
N GLU A 255 2.56 -8.00 12.48
CA GLU A 255 2.78 -9.07 13.47
C GLU A 255 3.31 -8.51 14.80
N ASP A 256 4.16 -7.48 14.75
CA ASP A 256 4.65 -6.73 15.91
C ASP A 256 3.68 -5.62 16.41
N ARG A 257 2.45 -5.55 15.88
CA ARG A 257 1.37 -4.60 16.20
C ARG A 257 1.69 -3.12 15.94
N PHE A 258 2.57 -2.83 14.99
CA PHE A 258 2.85 -1.46 14.53
C PHE A 258 1.96 -1.01 13.38
N LEU A 259 1.38 -1.96 12.65
CA LEU A 259 0.38 -1.75 11.63
C LEU A 259 -0.91 -2.48 11.98
N PRO A 260 -2.05 -2.08 11.39
CA PRO A 260 -3.30 -2.80 11.55
C PRO A 260 -3.20 -4.28 11.21
N SER A 261 -3.93 -5.12 11.95
CA SER A 261 -3.88 -6.59 11.80
C SER A 261 -4.23 -7.08 10.39
N PHE A 262 -5.06 -6.34 9.64
CA PHE A 262 -5.44 -6.71 8.27
C PHE A 262 -4.23 -6.79 7.31
N PHE A 263 -3.10 -6.12 7.61
CA PHE A 263 -1.87 -6.23 6.81
C PHE A 263 -1.15 -7.58 7.00
N ALA A 264 -1.40 -8.27 8.11
CA ALA A 264 -0.85 -9.60 8.38
C ALA A 264 -1.73 -10.72 7.79
N GLU A 265 -2.97 -10.42 7.41
CA GLU A 265 -3.92 -11.39 6.87
C GLU A 265 -3.65 -11.65 5.37
N ARG A 266 -3.71 -12.93 4.98
CA ARG A 266 -3.61 -13.33 3.58
C ARG A 266 -5.00 -13.35 2.96
N GLY A 267 -5.15 -12.73 1.80
CA GLY A 267 -6.41 -12.78 1.03
C GLY A 267 -6.67 -14.16 0.42
N ARG A 268 -7.81 -14.31 -0.27
CA ARG A 268 -8.25 -15.56 -0.92
C ARG A 268 -7.22 -16.18 -1.87
N ARG A 269 -6.34 -15.38 -2.46
CA ARG A 269 -5.26 -15.82 -3.37
C ARG A 269 -3.91 -16.04 -2.68
N LEU A 270 -3.89 -16.12 -1.34
CA LEU A 270 -2.69 -16.22 -0.50
C LEU A 270 -1.71 -15.03 -0.60
N VAL A 271 -2.16 -13.92 -1.16
CA VAL A 271 -1.39 -12.67 -1.28
C VAL A 271 -1.84 -11.66 -0.21
N PHE A 272 -0.90 -10.89 0.32
CA PHE A 272 -1.14 -9.79 1.26
C PHE A 272 -1.77 -8.58 0.55
N SER A 273 -3.07 -8.69 0.25
CA SER A 273 -3.80 -7.75 -0.61
C SER A 273 -3.82 -6.33 -0.03
N GLY A 274 -3.94 -6.20 1.30
CA GLY A 274 -3.89 -4.89 1.98
C GLY A 274 -2.58 -4.14 1.73
N GLY A 275 -1.44 -4.84 1.73
CA GLY A 275 -0.13 -4.26 1.44
C GLY A 275 0.00 -3.80 -0.01
N ILE A 276 -0.50 -4.58 -0.98
CA ILE A 276 -0.47 -4.22 -2.41
C ILE A 276 -1.32 -2.98 -2.68
N ILE A 277 -2.55 -2.95 -2.14
CA ILE A 277 -3.47 -1.83 -2.33
C ILE A 277 -2.89 -0.56 -1.69
N ALA A 278 -2.33 -0.66 -0.47
CA ALA A 278 -1.68 0.46 0.19
C ALA A 278 -0.49 1.00 -0.64
N LEU A 279 0.37 0.12 -1.16
CA LEU A 279 1.47 0.51 -2.03
C LEU A 279 0.97 1.22 -3.29
N ALA A 280 -0.06 0.68 -3.94
CA ALA A 280 -0.63 1.27 -5.16
C ALA A 280 -1.22 2.67 -4.89
N ILE A 281 -1.97 2.85 -3.80
CA ILE A 281 -2.54 4.15 -3.42
C ILE A 281 -1.41 5.15 -3.14
N LEU A 282 -0.44 4.77 -2.30
CA LEU A 282 0.66 5.66 -1.91
C LEU A 282 1.56 6.03 -3.09
N ALA A 283 1.93 5.07 -3.94
CA ALA A 283 2.70 5.34 -5.16
C ALA A 283 1.89 6.18 -6.16
N GLY A 284 0.59 5.94 -6.29
CA GLY A 284 -0.32 6.75 -7.11
C GLY A 284 -0.39 8.20 -6.64
N LEU A 285 -0.49 8.43 -5.32
CA LEU A 285 -0.45 9.77 -4.74
C LEU A 285 0.87 10.49 -5.04
N LEU A 286 2.02 9.81 -4.97
CA LEU A 286 3.30 10.39 -5.37
C LEU A 286 3.35 10.73 -6.86
N LEU A 287 2.90 9.82 -7.73
CA LEU A 287 2.85 10.08 -9.17
C LEU A 287 1.98 11.29 -9.48
N ILE A 288 0.83 11.45 -8.83
CA ILE A 288 -0.04 12.62 -8.98
C ILE A 288 0.65 13.89 -8.46
N ALA A 289 1.23 13.85 -7.25
CA ALA A 289 1.89 14.99 -6.64
C ALA A 289 3.07 15.54 -7.46
N PHE A 290 3.83 14.65 -8.11
CA PHE A 290 5.00 15.01 -8.92
C PHE A 290 4.72 15.03 -10.43
N GLY A 291 3.47 14.81 -10.86
CA GLY A 291 3.06 14.81 -12.26
C GLY A 291 3.67 13.69 -13.11
N GLY A 292 4.13 12.60 -12.47
CA GLY A 292 4.86 11.51 -13.12
C GLY A 292 6.23 11.93 -13.68
N ILE A 293 6.83 13.02 -13.18
CA ILE A 293 8.14 13.51 -13.59
C ILE A 293 9.22 12.79 -12.78
N THR A 294 10.11 12.07 -13.45
CA THR A 294 11.13 11.25 -12.78
C THR A 294 12.18 12.10 -12.08
N ASP A 295 12.63 13.19 -12.71
CA ASP A 295 13.60 14.13 -12.14
C ASP A 295 13.22 14.65 -10.73
N LYS A 296 11.92 14.82 -10.46
CA LYS A 296 11.43 15.28 -9.15
C LYS A 296 11.36 14.15 -8.12
N LEU A 297 11.23 12.89 -8.56
CA LEU A 297 11.09 11.72 -7.70
C LEU A 297 12.45 11.13 -7.29
N ILE A 298 13.46 11.23 -8.17
CA ILE A 298 14.82 10.67 -7.95
C ILE A 298 15.44 11.13 -6.62
N PRO A 299 15.41 12.43 -6.24
CA PRO A 299 16.01 12.88 -4.98
C PRO A 299 15.35 12.27 -3.74
N LEU A 300 14.02 12.09 -3.77
CA LEU A 300 13.30 11.49 -2.65
C LEU A 300 13.73 10.03 -2.47
N PHE A 301 13.85 9.30 -3.58
CA PHE A 301 14.29 7.89 -3.62
C PHE A 301 15.71 7.73 -3.10
N ALA A 302 16.63 8.61 -3.52
CA ALA A 302 18.02 8.65 -3.06
C ALA A 302 18.12 8.66 -1.53
N ILE A 303 17.32 9.52 -0.88
CA ILE A 303 17.33 9.67 0.58
C ILE A 303 16.85 8.40 1.27
N GLY A 304 15.81 7.75 0.75
CA GLY A 304 15.31 6.49 1.28
C GLY A 304 16.38 5.40 1.27
N ALA A 305 16.95 5.14 0.08
CA ALA A 305 17.97 4.10 -0.11
C ALA A 305 19.24 4.38 0.71
N PHE A 306 19.80 5.60 0.65
CA PHE A 306 21.01 5.93 1.42
C PHE A 306 20.78 5.93 2.93
N SER A 307 19.58 6.29 3.40
CA SER A 307 19.23 6.13 4.83
C SER A 307 19.23 4.66 5.25
N ALA A 308 18.68 3.76 4.43
CA ALA A 308 18.72 2.32 4.68
C ALA A 308 20.16 1.78 4.68
N PHE A 309 20.99 2.23 3.73
CA PHE A 309 22.41 1.87 3.67
C PHE A 309 23.18 2.35 4.90
N SER A 310 23.03 3.61 5.29
CA SER A 310 23.68 4.14 6.50
C SER A 310 23.28 3.36 7.74
N LEU A 311 21.99 3.10 7.94
CA LEU A 311 21.50 2.32 9.08
C LEU A 311 22.03 0.88 9.09
N SER A 312 22.05 0.22 7.91
CA SER A 312 22.59 -1.13 7.78
C SER A 312 24.08 -1.19 8.08
N GLN A 313 24.87 -0.25 7.55
CA GLN A 313 26.31 -0.18 7.80
C GLN A 313 26.62 0.09 9.27
N ILE A 314 25.92 1.05 9.90
CA ILE A 314 26.05 1.34 11.34
C ILE A 314 25.67 0.11 12.18
N GLY A 315 24.60 -0.60 11.83
CA GLY A 315 24.20 -1.84 12.48
C GLY A 315 25.27 -2.94 12.38
N MET A 316 25.94 -3.05 11.24
CA MET A 316 27.04 -4.00 11.04
C MET A 316 28.32 -3.61 11.77
N VAL A 317 28.62 -2.32 11.91
CA VAL A 317 29.73 -1.85 12.77
C VAL A 317 29.49 -2.32 14.21
N GLU A 318 28.27 -2.13 14.74
CA GLU A 318 27.91 -2.60 16.08
C GLU A 318 28.00 -4.13 16.20
N HIS A 319 27.55 -4.86 15.18
CA HIS A 319 27.63 -6.32 15.12
C HIS A 319 29.08 -6.82 15.27
N TRP A 320 30.00 -6.29 14.47
CA TRP A 320 31.41 -6.70 14.49
C TRP A 320 32.15 -6.21 15.73
N ARG A 321 31.72 -5.10 16.33
CA ARG A 321 32.24 -4.64 17.63
C ARG A 321 31.96 -5.65 18.75
N ARG A 322 30.78 -6.30 18.72
CA ARG A 322 30.38 -7.31 19.71
C ARG A 322 31.01 -8.69 19.47
N LYS A 323 31.06 -9.16 18.21
CA LYS A 323 31.41 -10.54 17.84
C LYS A 323 32.92 -10.86 17.81
N ARG A 324 33.72 -10.32 18.75
CA ARG A 324 35.20 -10.39 18.81
C ARG A 324 35.80 -11.68 18.17
N GLY A 325 36.58 -11.53 17.09
CA GLY A 325 37.21 -12.66 16.36
C GLY A 325 38.30 -12.24 15.36
N LYS A 326 39.09 -13.20 14.83
CA LYS A 326 40.29 -12.94 13.98
C LYS A 326 40.02 -12.04 12.76
N HIS A 327 38.86 -12.16 12.11
CA HIS A 327 38.47 -11.32 10.95
C HIS A 327 37.55 -10.14 11.32
N ALA A 328 37.21 -9.98 12.61
CA ALA A 328 36.25 -8.96 13.04
C ALA A 328 36.79 -7.54 12.86
N ARG A 329 38.09 -7.31 13.09
CA ARG A 329 38.72 -5.99 12.92
C ARG A 329 38.66 -5.51 11.47
N THR A 330 39.02 -6.36 10.52
CA THR A 330 38.97 -6.01 9.08
C THR A 330 37.54 -5.71 8.64
N LYS A 331 36.58 -6.56 9.03
CA LYS A 331 35.16 -6.35 8.68
C LYS A 331 34.56 -5.12 9.36
N LEU A 332 35.02 -4.79 10.58
CA LEU A 332 34.63 -3.57 11.27
C LEU A 332 35.12 -2.34 10.52
N ILE A 333 36.40 -2.31 10.10
CA ILE A 333 36.97 -1.18 9.34
C ILE A 333 36.21 -0.98 8.03
N VAL A 334 35.95 -2.06 7.27
CA VAL A 334 35.21 -1.98 6.01
C VAL A 334 33.80 -1.41 6.21
N ASN A 335 33.05 -1.89 7.21
CA ASN A 335 31.71 -1.36 7.49
C ASN A 335 31.74 0.05 8.08
N ALA A 336 32.79 0.43 8.83
CA ALA A 336 32.94 1.78 9.36
C ALA A 336 33.21 2.79 8.24
N VAL A 337 34.09 2.46 7.29
CA VAL A 337 34.31 3.26 6.08
C VAL A 337 33.01 3.35 5.27
N GLY A 338 32.30 2.24 5.09
CA GLY A 338 31.00 2.22 4.43
C GLY A 338 29.96 3.11 5.12
N ALA A 339 29.86 3.05 6.45
CA ALA A 339 28.96 3.89 7.25
C ALA A 339 29.28 5.38 7.08
N THR A 340 30.56 5.75 7.11
CA THR A 340 31.00 7.14 6.93
C THR A 340 30.68 7.62 5.52
N LEU A 341 31.05 6.88 4.48
CA LEU A 341 30.81 7.26 3.08
C LEU A 341 29.32 7.39 2.76
N THR A 342 28.50 6.43 3.19
CA THR A 342 27.04 6.47 2.96
C THR A 342 26.38 7.62 3.72
N SER A 343 26.82 7.91 4.95
CA SER A 343 26.30 9.03 5.74
C SER A 343 26.69 10.39 5.16
N ILE A 344 27.93 10.52 4.66
CA ILE A 344 28.38 11.73 3.95
C ILE A 344 27.56 11.90 2.67
N ALA A 345 27.39 10.84 1.86
CA ALA A 345 26.59 10.90 0.65
C ALA A 345 25.13 11.29 0.95
N LEU A 346 24.53 10.72 2.01
CA LEU A 346 23.19 11.09 2.47
C LEU A 346 23.09 12.57 2.83
N LEU A 347 24.05 13.09 3.61
CA LEU A 347 24.09 14.50 3.99
C LEU A 347 24.21 15.40 2.75
N VAL A 348 25.10 15.04 1.84
CA VAL A 348 25.31 15.74 0.57
C VAL A 348 24.03 15.76 -0.26
N ILE A 349 23.32 14.64 -0.38
CA ILE A 349 22.05 14.56 -1.10
C ILE A 349 21.00 15.46 -0.45
N ILE A 350 20.87 15.41 0.89
CA ILE A 350 19.90 16.23 1.62
C ILE A 350 20.15 17.72 1.37
N VAL A 351 21.42 18.15 1.44
CA VAL A 351 21.79 19.57 1.27
C VAL A 351 21.64 19.99 -0.20
N ALA A 352 22.21 19.22 -1.14
CA ALA A 352 22.24 19.59 -2.56
C ALA A 352 20.86 19.54 -3.22
N LYS A 353 19.97 18.66 -2.74
CA LYS A 353 18.62 18.45 -3.27
C LYS A 353 17.50 18.98 -2.37
N PHE A 354 17.85 19.76 -1.33
CA PHE A 354 16.87 20.31 -0.39
C PHE A 354 15.75 21.06 -1.11
N ALA A 355 16.12 21.99 -1.99
CA ALA A 355 15.19 22.80 -2.78
C ALA A 355 14.41 21.99 -3.84
N GLU A 356 14.90 20.82 -4.25
CA GLU A 356 14.27 19.96 -5.24
C GLU A 356 13.22 19.00 -4.65
N GLY A 357 12.97 19.06 -3.33
CA GLY A 357 11.94 18.26 -2.66
C GLY A 357 12.45 17.20 -1.69
N ALA A 358 13.76 17.13 -1.44
CA ALA A 358 14.36 16.24 -0.44
C ALA A 358 13.74 16.38 0.96
N TRP A 359 13.29 17.59 1.31
CA TRP A 359 12.63 17.87 2.60
C TRP A 359 11.35 17.03 2.83
N VAL A 360 10.68 16.62 1.75
CA VAL A 360 9.45 15.80 1.83
C VAL A 360 9.76 14.44 2.47
N THR A 361 10.83 13.77 2.04
CA THR A 361 11.24 12.48 2.63
C THR A 361 11.64 12.64 4.10
N LEU A 362 12.29 13.75 4.45
CA LEU A 362 12.67 14.07 5.84
C LEU A 362 11.44 14.28 6.75
N MET A 363 10.29 14.69 6.20
CA MET A 363 9.03 14.76 6.95
C MET A 363 8.28 13.42 6.98
N ILE A 364 8.20 12.72 5.85
CA ILE A 364 7.45 11.45 5.74
C ILE A 364 8.05 10.37 6.64
N GLY A 365 9.38 10.25 6.72
CA GLY A 365 10.06 9.25 7.56
C GLY A 365 9.64 9.29 9.03
N PRO A 366 9.86 10.43 9.73
CA PRO A 366 9.43 10.61 11.12
C PRO A 366 7.91 10.50 11.30
N ALA A 367 7.10 11.04 10.37
CA ALA A 367 5.65 10.94 10.45
C ALA A 367 5.16 9.49 10.40
N LEU A 368 5.76 8.66 9.55
CA LEU A 368 5.43 7.24 9.45
C LEU A 368 5.83 6.47 10.71
N VAL A 369 7.02 6.76 11.26
CA VAL A 369 7.46 6.20 12.54
C VAL A 369 6.50 6.60 13.66
N TRP A 370 6.12 7.87 13.75
CA TRP A 370 5.14 8.35 14.73
C TRP A 370 3.79 7.63 14.61
N LEU A 371 3.30 7.42 13.39
CA LEU A 371 2.06 6.68 13.13
C LEU A 371 2.15 5.22 13.63
N PHE A 372 3.29 4.55 13.42
CA PHE A 372 3.52 3.19 13.92
C PHE A 372 3.49 3.15 15.45
N TRP A 373 4.17 4.09 16.11
CA TRP A 373 4.15 4.19 17.57
C TRP A 373 2.75 4.46 18.13
N LYS A 374 1.99 5.37 17.49
CA LYS A 374 0.61 5.67 17.86
C LYS A 374 -0.29 4.43 17.75
N THR A 375 -0.15 3.67 16.67
CA THR A 375 -0.90 2.43 16.43
C THR A 375 -0.58 1.39 17.50
N LYS A 376 0.71 1.18 17.81
CA LYS A 376 1.13 0.25 18.85
C LYS A 376 0.61 0.64 20.23
N HIS A 377 0.67 1.93 20.57
CA HIS A 377 0.16 2.42 21.84
C HIS A 377 -1.36 2.25 21.95
N HIS A 378 -2.09 2.52 20.87
CA HIS A 378 -3.53 2.27 20.80
C HIS A 378 -3.86 0.79 21.04
N TYR A 379 -3.15 -0.15 20.39
CA TYR A 379 -3.37 -1.58 20.64
C TYR A 379 -2.99 -2.02 22.05
N ALA A 380 -1.95 -1.44 22.65
CA ALA A 380 -1.61 -1.71 24.05
C ALA A 380 -2.72 -1.22 24.99
N TRP A 381 -3.27 -0.03 24.73
CA TRP A 381 -4.39 0.53 25.48
C TRP A 381 -5.66 -0.33 25.38
N VAL A 382 -6.06 -0.73 24.17
CA VAL A 382 -7.20 -1.65 23.97
C VAL A 382 -6.94 -3.00 24.65
N GLY A 383 -5.72 -3.53 24.52
CA GLY A 383 -5.32 -4.78 25.16
C GLY A 383 -5.41 -4.73 26.69
N GLN A 384 -5.14 -3.59 27.32
CA GLN A 384 -5.31 -3.40 28.76
C GLN A 384 -6.80 -3.34 29.17
N GLN A 385 -7.66 -2.77 28.34
CA GLN A 385 -9.11 -2.67 28.59
C GLN A 385 -9.81 -4.03 28.50
N ILE A 386 -9.42 -4.88 27.54
CA ILE A 386 -10.08 -6.17 27.26
C ILE A 386 -9.34 -7.36 27.91
N GLY A 387 -8.05 -7.23 28.19
CA GLY A 387 -7.16 -8.35 28.54
C GLY A 387 -7.35 -8.96 29.93
N GLN A 388 -8.27 -8.45 30.76
CA GLN A 388 -8.55 -9.07 32.05
C GLN A 388 -9.31 -10.38 31.82
N LYS A 389 -8.77 -11.50 32.32
CA LYS A 389 -9.47 -12.79 32.32
C LYS A 389 -10.64 -12.71 33.32
N VAL A 390 -11.81 -12.32 32.84
CA VAL A 390 -13.03 -12.23 33.66
C VAL A 390 -13.69 -13.61 33.71
N LYS A 391 -14.13 -14.04 34.90
CA LYS A 391 -14.99 -15.23 35.04
C LYS A 391 -16.37 -14.90 34.47
N LEU A 392 -16.95 -15.81 33.70
CA LEU A 392 -18.32 -15.67 33.21
C LEU A 392 -19.26 -15.47 34.42
N LYS A 393 -19.95 -14.33 34.46
CA LYS A 393 -20.98 -14.07 35.48
C LYS A 393 -22.24 -14.82 35.09
N THR A 394 -22.55 -15.89 35.82
CA THR A 394 -23.74 -16.72 35.58
C THR A 394 -24.92 -16.35 36.49
N THR A 395 -24.74 -15.38 37.38
CA THR A 395 -25.77 -14.96 38.35
C THR A 395 -26.77 -14.01 37.71
N LYS A 396 -28.08 -14.19 37.99
CA LYS A 396 -29.20 -13.35 37.51
C LYS A 396 -29.40 -13.32 35.98
N LEU A 397 -29.30 -14.47 35.31
CA LEU A 397 -29.74 -14.59 33.92
C LEU A 397 -31.26 -14.37 33.86
N ARG A 398 -31.69 -13.33 33.13
CA ARG A 398 -33.10 -13.02 32.87
C ARG A 398 -33.32 -12.95 31.36
N PRO A 399 -34.48 -13.39 30.85
CA PRO A 399 -34.80 -13.25 29.43
C PRO A 399 -34.83 -11.75 29.04
N PRO A 400 -34.31 -11.40 27.85
CA PRO A 400 -34.27 -10.02 27.38
C PRO A 400 -35.67 -9.48 27.12
N ILE A 401 -35.84 -8.16 27.10
CA ILE A 401 -37.06 -7.54 26.57
C ILE A 401 -36.87 -7.40 25.07
N VAL A 402 -37.77 -8.00 24.28
CA VAL A 402 -37.65 -8.00 22.82
C VAL A 402 -38.47 -6.84 22.25
N VAL A 403 -37.83 -5.96 21.49
CA VAL A 403 -38.49 -4.86 20.78
C VAL A 403 -38.36 -5.08 19.28
N ILE A 404 -39.48 -5.07 18.56
CA ILE A 404 -39.52 -5.33 17.12
C ILE A 404 -40.21 -4.14 16.45
N PRO A 405 -39.48 -3.27 15.72
CA PRO A 405 -40.13 -2.26 14.89
C PRO A 405 -40.90 -2.92 13.74
N VAL A 406 -42.20 -2.67 13.67
CA VAL A 406 -43.11 -3.21 12.65
C VAL A 406 -43.79 -2.06 11.93
N GLN A 407 -43.65 -2.00 10.60
CA GLN A 407 -44.40 -1.03 9.78
C GLN A 407 -45.75 -1.59 9.33
N ALA A 408 -45.81 -2.86 8.95
CA ALA A 408 -47.02 -3.55 8.54
C ALA A 408 -46.92 -5.04 8.85
N TRP A 409 -48.06 -5.71 8.95
CA TRP A 409 -48.08 -7.17 9.09
C TRP A 409 -47.78 -7.85 7.75
N ASN A 410 -46.57 -8.39 7.61
CA ASN A 410 -46.10 -9.10 6.42
C ASN A 410 -45.21 -10.30 6.80
N ARG A 411 -44.75 -11.07 5.81
CA ARG A 411 -43.88 -12.24 6.04
C ARG A 411 -42.57 -11.91 6.74
N VAL A 412 -42.05 -10.70 6.56
CA VAL A 412 -40.81 -10.25 7.20
C VAL A 412 -41.06 -9.98 8.69
N ALA A 413 -42.15 -9.30 9.01
CA ALA A 413 -42.59 -9.03 10.38
C ALA A 413 -42.97 -10.32 11.14
N GLU A 414 -43.68 -11.25 10.48
CA GLU A 414 -44.04 -12.56 11.06
C GLU A 414 -42.80 -13.36 11.45
N ARG A 415 -41.78 -13.40 10.59
CA ARG A 415 -40.53 -14.10 10.89
C ARG A 415 -39.75 -13.44 12.04
N ALA A 416 -39.69 -12.12 12.08
CA ALA A 416 -39.06 -11.38 13.17
C ALA A 416 -39.78 -11.63 14.50
N LEU A 417 -41.13 -11.62 14.47
CA LEU A 417 -41.97 -11.86 15.64
C LEU A 417 -41.83 -13.28 16.17
N ARG A 418 -41.83 -14.30 15.30
CA ARG A 418 -41.58 -15.69 15.69
C ARG A 418 -40.23 -15.84 16.39
N LEU A 419 -39.16 -15.25 15.86
CA LEU A 419 -37.85 -15.27 16.51
C LEU A 419 -37.89 -14.57 17.87
N GLY A 420 -38.61 -13.46 17.98
CA GLY A 420 -38.81 -12.76 19.26
C GLY A 420 -39.48 -13.64 20.32
N MET A 421 -40.55 -14.34 19.92
CA MET A 421 -41.28 -15.26 20.80
C MET A 421 -40.46 -16.48 21.23
N GLU A 422 -39.49 -16.92 20.43
CA GLU A 422 -38.55 -17.98 20.82
C GLU A 422 -37.50 -17.50 21.84
N MET A 423 -37.21 -16.19 21.89
CA MET A 423 -36.16 -15.63 22.75
C MET A 423 -36.66 -15.15 24.11
N SER A 424 -37.90 -14.68 24.21
CA SER A 424 -38.45 -14.11 25.44
C SER A 424 -39.97 -14.11 25.46
N ASP A 425 -40.55 -14.18 26.66
CA ASP A 425 -41.99 -14.01 26.87
C ASP A 425 -42.43 -12.53 26.82
N GLU A 426 -41.50 -11.58 26.84
CA GLU A 426 -41.81 -10.15 26.83
C GLU A 426 -41.43 -9.53 25.48
N ILE A 427 -42.39 -9.54 24.56
CA ILE A 427 -42.25 -9.03 23.20
C ILE A 427 -43.09 -7.77 23.02
N ILE A 428 -42.45 -6.70 22.54
CA ILE A 428 -43.08 -5.42 22.21
C ILE A 428 -42.92 -5.18 20.72
N ALA A 429 -44.03 -5.26 19.98
CA ALA A 429 -44.09 -4.84 18.59
C ALA A 429 -44.33 -3.34 18.54
N LEU A 430 -43.33 -2.59 18.09
CA LEU A 430 -43.36 -1.14 18.08
C LEU A 430 -43.75 -0.64 16.69
N HIS A 431 -44.89 0.04 16.59
CA HIS A 431 -45.36 0.65 15.36
C HIS A 431 -45.29 2.18 15.48
N VAL A 432 -44.58 2.83 14.57
CA VAL A 432 -44.46 4.30 14.53
C VAL A 432 -45.43 4.83 13.49
N ILE A 433 -46.39 5.65 13.91
CA ILE A 433 -47.39 6.26 13.04
C ILE A 433 -47.10 7.75 12.84
N SER A 434 -47.45 8.27 11.67
CA SER A 434 -47.56 9.72 11.44
C SER A 434 -49.00 10.18 11.71
N GLU A 435 -49.20 11.44 12.13
CA GLU A 435 -50.54 12.04 12.42
C GLU A 435 -51.61 11.86 11.31
N LYS A 436 -51.20 11.49 10.09
CA LYS A 436 -52.07 11.31 8.92
C LYS A 436 -52.36 9.83 8.54
N GLU A 437 -51.86 8.85 9.28
CA GLU A 437 -52.08 7.42 8.98
C GLU A 437 -53.19 6.80 9.84
N GLU A 438 -54.04 5.97 9.24
CA GLU A 438 -55.12 5.27 9.95
C GLU A 438 -54.60 4.10 10.80
N THR A 439 -54.55 4.33 12.11
CA THR A 439 -54.14 3.35 13.15
C THR A 439 -55.04 2.11 13.24
N LYS A 440 -56.24 2.13 12.65
CA LYS A 440 -57.25 1.06 12.81
C LYS A 440 -56.86 -0.24 12.10
N SER A 441 -56.32 -0.16 10.88
CA SER A 441 -56.06 -1.34 10.05
C SER A 441 -55.06 -2.33 10.69
N LEU A 442 -53.96 -1.83 11.27
CA LEU A 442 -52.96 -2.70 11.89
C LEU A 442 -53.44 -3.26 13.23
N ARG A 443 -54.17 -2.50 14.04
CA ARG A 443 -54.72 -2.99 15.32
C ARG A 443 -55.71 -4.13 15.12
N GLU A 444 -56.61 -4.00 14.15
CA GLU A 444 -57.59 -5.03 13.81
C GLU A 444 -56.89 -6.28 13.25
N THR A 445 -55.94 -6.08 12.32
CA THR A 445 -55.14 -7.19 11.78
C THR A 445 -54.31 -7.89 12.85
N TRP A 446 -53.78 -7.15 13.84
CA TRP A 446 -52.99 -7.71 14.93
C TRP A 446 -53.83 -8.58 15.87
N ALA A 447 -55.04 -8.14 16.19
CA ALA A 447 -55.97 -8.91 17.03
C ALA A 447 -56.29 -10.28 16.39
N GLU A 448 -56.62 -10.28 15.10
CA GLU A 448 -56.98 -11.51 14.37
C GLU A 448 -55.75 -12.39 14.05
N LYS A 449 -54.64 -11.80 13.58
CA LYS A 449 -53.52 -12.56 13.00
C LYS A 449 -52.38 -12.84 13.97
N VAL A 450 -52.32 -12.17 15.11
CA VAL A 450 -51.22 -12.31 16.09
C VAL A 450 -51.74 -12.73 17.45
N ASP A 451 -52.68 -11.96 18.02
CA ASP A 451 -53.19 -12.22 19.37
C ASP A 451 -53.94 -13.55 19.47
N GLU A 452 -54.90 -13.81 18.57
CA GLU A 452 -55.68 -15.04 18.58
C GLU A 452 -54.81 -16.30 18.39
N PRO A 453 -53.90 -16.38 17.39
CA PRO A 453 -52.99 -17.51 17.25
C PRO A 453 -52.04 -17.69 18.44
N ALA A 454 -51.49 -16.60 18.99
CA ALA A 454 -50.59 -16.69 20.14
C ALA A 454 -51.30 -17.24 21.38
N ARG A 455 -52.55 -16.80 21.64
CA ARG A 455 -53.37 -17.31 22.74
C ARG A 455 -53.78 -18.77 22.53
N ALA A 456 -54.17 -19.13 21.31
CA ALA A 456 -54.51 -20.52 20.96
C ALA A 456 -53.32 -21.46 21.17
N ALA A 457 -52.11 -21.01 20.86
CA ALA A 457 -50.87 -21.73 21.08
C ALA A 457 -50.33 -21.67 22.52
N LYS A 458 -51.03 -21.02 23.47
CA LYS A 458 -50.58 -20.74 24.85
C LYS A 458 -49.18 -20.13 24.92
N SER A 459 -48.82 -19.34 23.91
CA SER A 459 -47.54 -18.64 23.83
C SER A 459 -47.67 -17.23 24.38
N ALA A 460 -46.55 -16.58 24.67
CA ALA A 460 -46.52 -15.18 25.07
C ALA A 460 -47.16 -14.29 24.00
N VAL A 461 -48.13 -13.45 24.37
CA VAL A 461 -48.84 -12.58 23.44
C VAL A 461 -48.00 -11.32 23.20
N PRO A 462 -47.55 -11.05 21.96
CA PRO A 462 -46.76 -9.85 21.68
C PRO A 462 -47.59 -8.59 21.84
N LYS A 463 -47.10 -7.65 22.66
CA LYS A 463 -47.79 -6.38 22.91
C LYS A 463 -47.53 -5.40 21.75
N LEU A 464 -48.60 -4.97 21.07
CA LEU A 464 -48.51 -3.89 20.07
C LEU A 464 -48.48 -2.53 20.77
N GLU A 465 -47.38 -1.79 20.63
CA GLU A 465 -47.21 -0.44 21.16
C GLU A 465 -47.08 0.54 20.00
N ILE A 466 -47.95 1.55 19.98
CA ILE A 466 -48.03 2.53 18.89
C ILE A 466 -47.50 3.86 19.40
N VAL A 467 -46.50 4.40 18.70
CA VAL A 467 -45.86 5.68 19.04
C VAL A 467 -46.09 6.67 17.93
N GLU A 468 -46.59 7.84 18.29
CA GLU A 468 -46.83 8.94 17.35
C GLU A 468 -45.54 9.70 17.05
N SER A 469 -45.31 9.97 15.76
CA SER A 469 -44.18 10.75 15.26
C SER A 469 -44.68 11.99 14.50
N PRO A 470 -44.59 13.19 15.10
CA PRO A 470 -45.11 14.42 14.49
C PRO A 470 -44.36 14.83 13.20
N TYR A 471 -43.13 14.36 13.00
CA TYR A 471 -42.27 14.76 11.87
C TYR A 471 -41.94 13.63 10.88
N ARG A 472 -42.70 12.52 10.86
CA ARG A 472 -42.43 11.32 10.01
C ARG A 472 -41.03 10.72 10.22
N GLN A 473 -40.39 11.01 11.33
CA GLN A 473 -39.12 10.41 11.69
C GLN A 473 -39.39 9.04 12.32
N ILE A 474 -38.90 7.97 11.70
CA ILE A 474 -39.15 6.59 12.15
C ILE A 474 -38.12 6.18 13.21
N CYS A 475 -36.83 6.51 13.00
CA CYS A 475 -35.76 6.04 13.88
C CYS A 475 -35.75 6.72 15.25
N GLU A 476 -36.07 8.02 15.35
CA GLU A 476 -35.97 8.77 16.60
C GLU A 476 -37.00 8.32 17.67
N PRO A 477 -38.29 8.09 17.35
CA PRO A 477 -39.25 7.54 18.30
C PRO A 477 -38.86 6.15 18.81
N ILE A 478 -38.33 5.29 17.93
CA ILE A 478 -37.84 3.96 18.31
C ILE A 478 -36.69 4.07 19.31
N LEU A 479 -35.73 4.96 19.06
CA LEU A 479 -34.61 5.20 19.98
C LEU A 479 -35.08 5.74 21.33
N LYS A 480 -36.03 6.69 21.34
CA LYS A 480 -36.63 7.20 22.59
C LYS A 480 -37.35 6.10 23.37
N PHE A 481 -38.05 5.21 22.67
CA PHE A 481 -38.73 4.08 23.30
C PHE A 481 -37.76 3.07 23.91
N VAL A 482 -36.72 2.68 23.16
CA VAL A 482 -35.66 1.79 23.66
C VAL A 482 -34.98 2.41 24.89
N ARG A 483 -34.66 3.71 24.86
CA ARG A 483 -34.10 4.42 26.03
C ARG A 483 -35.03 4.44 27.24
N LYS A 484 -36.33 4.62 27.02
CA LYS A 484 -37.31 4.56 28.11
C LYS A 484 -37.29 3.18 28.78
N LEU A 485 -37.30 2.12 27.99
CA LEU A 485 -37.16 0.75 28.49
C LEU A 485 -35.80 0.52 29.20
N GLU A 486 -34.70 1.07 28.69
CA GLU A 486 -33.37 0.99 29.32
C GLU A 486 -33.37 1.65 30.72
N CYS A 487 -34.11 2.75 30.89
CA CYS A 487 -34.27 3.44 32.17
C CYS A 487 -35.17 2.69 33.15
N GLU A 488 -36.27 2.10 32.67
CA GLU A 488 -37.22 1.32 33.48
C GLU A 488 -36.63 -0.01 33.93
N HIS A 489 -35.83 -0.67 33.08
CA HIS A 489 -35.28 -1.99 33.33
C HIS A 489 -33.74 -1.97 33.41
N LYS A 490 -33.22 -1.65 34.61
CA LYS A 490 -31.77 -1.55 34.85
C LYS A 490 -31.01 -2.88 34.78
N ASP A 491 -31.69 -3.99 35.04
CA ASP A 491 -31.07 -5.32 35.19
C ASP A 491 -31.34 -6.29 34.02
N ARG A 492 -31.86 -5.81 32.88
CA ARG A 492 -32.23 -6.66 31.73
C ARG A 492 -31.62 -6.17 30.44
N ILE A 493 -31.34 -7.12 29.55
CA ILE A 493 -30.89 -6.85 28.18
C ILE A 493 -32.13 -6.47 27.34
N ILE A 494 -31.98 -5.48 26.48
CA ILE A 494 -33.01 -5.12 25.50
C ILE A 494 -32.55 -5.59 24.13
N ALA A 495 -33.30 -6.52 23.55
CA ALA A 495 -33.01 -7.11 22.25
C ALA A 495 -33.88 -6.44 21.19
N VAL A 496 -33.28 -5.62 20.32
CA VAL A 496 -33.98 -4.97 19.21
C VAL A 496 -33.84 -5.83 17.95
N ILE A 497 -34.93 -6.44 17.49
CA ILE A 497 -34.92 -7.27 16.28
C ILE A 497 -35.31 -6.42 15.08
N ILE A 498 -34.35 -6.12 14.22
CA ILE A 498 -34.57 -5.35 13.00
C ILE A 498 -34.79 -6.34 11.82
N PRO A 499 -36.00 -6.41 11.25
CA PRO A 499 -36.23 -7.13 10.01
C PRO A 499 -35.50 -6.44 8.85
N GLU A 500 -34.65 -7.17 8.12
CA GLU A 500 -33.95 -6.66 6.94
C GLU A 500 -34.29 -7.49 5.70
N LEU A 501 -34.66 -6.79 4.63
CA LEU A 501 -34.84 -7.38 3.31
C LEU A 501 -33.47 -7.54 2.65
N ILE A 502 -33.13 -8.75 2.22
CA ILE A 502 -31.92 -9.03 1.46
C ILE A 502 -32.30 -9.29 0.01
N GLU A 503 -31.82 -8.40 -0.84
CA GLU A 503 -31.97 -8.46 -2.29
C GLU A 503 -30.80 -9.20 -2.95
N PRO A 504 -31.03 -9.83 -4.13
CA PRO A 504 -29.99 -10.57 -4.84
C PRO A 504 -28.87 -9.64 -5.37
N HIS A 505 -29.17 -8.39 -5.72
CA HIS A 505 -28.19 -7.48 -6.31
C HIS A 505 -27.70 -6.39 -5.35
N TRP A 506 -26.39 -6.07 -5.42
CA TRP A 506 -25.77 -5.07 -4.54
C TRP A 506 -26.28 -3.64 -4.76
N TYR A 507 -26.76 -3.32 -5.97
CA TYR A 507 -27.27 -1.99 -6.31
C TYR A 507 -28.71 -1.77 -5.79
N GLU A 508 -29.50 -2.83 -5.65
CA GLU A 508 -30.85 -2.78 -5.09
C GLU A 508 -30.80 -2.42 -3.59
N LYS A 509 -29.73 -2.84 -2.91
CA LYS A 509 -29.48 -2.55 -1.48
C LYS A 509 -29.50 -1.05 -1.14
N LEU A 510 -29.15 -0.19 -2.11
CA LEU A 510 -29.19 1.26 -1.94
C LEU A 510 -30.63 1.81 -1.93
N LEU A 511 -31.61 1.09 -2.46
CA LEU A 511 -32.99 1.55 -2.61
C LEU A 511 -33.89 1.15 -1.43
N HIS A 512 -33.75 -0.07 -0.89
CA HIS A 512 -34.75 -0.62 0.04
C HIS A 512 -34.30 -0.78 1.51
N ASN A 513 -32.99 -0.75 1.82
CA ASN A 513 -32.50 -1.06 3.18
C ASN A 513 -31.84 0.14 3.91
N ILE A 514 -32.18 1.38 3.55
CA ILE A 514 -31.61 2.58 4.20
C ILE A 514 -32.08 2.69 5.66
N HIS A 515 -33.36 2.48 5.95
CA HIS A 515 -33.92 2.71 7.29
C HIS A 515 -33.47 1.69 8.33
N GLY A 516 -33.42 0.39 7.98
CA GLY A 516 -32.93 -0.67 8.88
C GLY A 516 -31.45 -0.49 9.22
N ALA A 517 -30.62 -0.25 8.19
CA ALA A 517 -29.20 0.06 8.38
C ALA A 517 -28.98 1.32 9.23
N THR A 518 -29.75 2.39 8.99
CA THR A 518 -29.64 3.64 9.77
C THR A 518 -30.04 3.45 11.23
N LEU A 519 -31.14 2.74 11.51
CA LEU A 519 -31.58 2.45 12.87
C LEU A 519 -30.54 1.62 13.63
N ARG A 520 -29.99 0.58 12.97
CA ARG A 520 -28.90 -0.23 13.52
C ARG A 520 -27.69 0.63 13.88
N THR A 521 -27.25 1.50 12.98
CA THR A 521 -26.11 2.40 13.23
C THR A 521 -26.39 3.36 14.37
N LEU A 522 -27.58 3.95 14.44
CA LEU A 522 -27.95 4.85 15.53
C LEU A 522 -28.01 4.13 16.88
N LEU A 523 -28.54 2.90 16.93
CA LEU A 523 -28.54 2.09 18.15
C LEU A 523 -27.12 1.75 18.62
N PHE A 524 -26.16 1.51 17.71
CA PHE A 524 -24.75 1.30 18.10
C PHE A 524 -24.04 2.58 18.55
N LEU A 525 -24.39 3.74 17.99
CA LEU A 525 -23.78 5.03 18.35
C LEU A 525 -24.35 5.62 19.64
N GLN A 526 -25.62 5.35 19.93
CA GLN A 526 -26.38 6.00 21.01
C GLN A 526 -26.87 5.05 22.11
N GLY A 527 -26.76 3.73 21.91
CA GLY A 527 -27.22 2.70 22.85
C GLY A 527 -26.20 2.41 23.94
N ASP A 528 -26.71 1.88 25.06
CA ASP A 528 -25.90 1.40 26.19
C ASP A 528 -25.36 -0.02 25.92
N GLN A 529 -24.39 -0.49 26.71
CA GLN A 529 -23.81 -1.85 26.63
C GLN A 529 -24.84 -2.99 26.78
N ARG A 530 -26.08 -2.66 27.15
CA ARG A 530 -27.20 -3.59 27.42
C ARG A 530 -28.17 -3.71 26.25
N THR A 531 -28.02 -2.92 25.20
CA THR A 531 -28.85 -3.00 24.01
C THR A 531 -28.18 -3.87 22.95
N VAL A 532 -28.85 -4.96 22.60
CA VAL A 532 -28.38 -5.94 21.61
C VAL A 532 -29.24 -5.81 20.37
N VAL A 533 -28.60 -5.54 19.23
CA VAL A 533 -29.30 -5.46 17.95
C VAL A 533 -29.18 -6.79 17.22
N ILE A 534 -30.33 -7.39 16.90
CA ILE A 534 -30.44 -8.64 16.16
C ILE A 534 -31.04 -8.32 14.80
N THR A 535 -30.46 -8.83 13.71
CA THR A 535 -30.99 -8.61 12.36
C THR A 535 -31.58 -9.91 11.83
N THR A 536 -32.79 -9.85 11.29
CA THR A 536 -33.47 -11.02 10.71
C THR A 536 -33.54 -10.88 9.20
N PRO A 537 -32.80 -11.71 8.44
CA PRO A 537 -32.77 -11.60 7.00
C PRO A 537 -33.99 -12.26 6.34
N TRP A 538 -34.63 -11.54 5.42
CA TRP A 538 -35.59 -12.12 4.48
C TRP A 538 -35.06 -11.99 3.06
N TYR A 539 -34.71 -13.12 2.45
CA TYR A 539 -34.20 -13.17 1.07
C TYR A 539 -35.37 -13.12 0.09
N LEU A 540 -35.39 -12.14 -0.83
CA LEU A 540 -36.22 -12.25 -2.02
C LEU A 540 -35.69 -13.40 -2.87
N ARG A 541 -36.56 -14.34 -3.21
CA ARG A 541 -36.26 -15.36 -4.23
C ARG A 541 -36.50 -14.71 -5.60
N GLU A 542 -35.60 -14.96 -6.54
CA GLU A 542 -35.79 -14.59 -7.94
C GLU A 542 -37.12 -15.18 -8.43
N GLY A 543 -37.96 -14.32 -9.00
CA GLY A 543 -39.22 -14.68 -9.64
C GLY A 543 -39.05 -14.89 -11.12
#